data_AF-A0A9Q0LVL7-F1
#
_entry.id   AF-A0A9Q0LVL7-F1
#
_cell.length_a   1.000
_cell.length_b   1.000
_cell.length_c   1.000
_cell.angle_alpha   90.00
_cell.angle_beta   90.00
_cell.angle_gamma   90.00
#
_symmetry.space_group_name_H-M   'P 1'
#
loop_
_entity.id
_entity.type
_entity.pdbx_description
1 polymer ?
#
loop_
_entity_poly.entity_id
_entity_poly.type
_entity_poly.pdbx_seq_one_letter_code
_entity_poly.pdbx_strand_id
1 'polypeptide(L)'
;MDSNSAGATDEDELGSSSSKRIRLDSDLQSLAKYYKDKSNIKINKSNATETNEYQIFPPISSKIKVDSDLTYTSDRYAPVFNEKDKVKQRIKSFLENRSNVDQFQRETSYLFPYNMCKFSSIVYSDYKDKTKANYINLSDGWKFLTTAENTSKLNGYFGATFWNPEREQVVIAHRGTSPTNLGALWTDIQSIYRNKVASQISSAITFSHYVQRIFAEIDKEWGTHFKIFITGHSLGGWLAQICTFSVEYLTIIDDDKTYFVKSEEEGHHAHTVVFDSPGCKPMLQQLQREFDVRYDNVEKLPIDCLDITSYLSVPNRVNTCNPHVGKIYRMFTKL
;
A
#
# COMPACT_ATOMS: atom_id res chain seq x y z
N MET A 1 48.31 -59.70 26.30
CA MET A 1 49.29 -59.77 25.21
C MET A 1 48.88 -58.74 24.20
N ASP A 2 49.78 -57.78 24.03
CA ASP A 2 49.68 -56.56 23.24
C ASP A 2 49.43 -56.85 21.76
N SER A 3 48.73 -55.94 21.06
CA SER A 3 49.42 -54.94 20.23
C SER A 3 48.42 -54.11 19.41
N ASN A 4 48.59 -52.81 19.54
CA ASN A 4 47.99 -51.74 18.76
C ASN A 4 48.24 -51.86 17.24
N SER A 5 47.30 -51.33 16.44
CA SER A 5 47.66 -50.42 15.33
C SER A 5 46.50 -49.47 15.03
N ALA A 6 46.78 -48.17 15.10
CA ALA A 6 45.90 -47.06 14.77
C ALA A 6 46.20 -46.49 13.36
N GLY A 7 45.21 -45.81 12.79
CA GLY A 7 45.26 -44.98 11.56
C GLY A 7 43.87 -44.98 10.88
N ALA A 8 42.97 -44.03 11.17
CA ALA A 8 42.80 -42.70 10.53
C ALA A 8 42.56 -42.83 9.01
N THR A 9 41.48 -42.35 8.37
CA THR A 9 40.71 -41.09 8.53
C THR A 9 39.32 -41.19 7.88
N ASP A 10 38.36 -40.46 8.45
CA ASP A 10 37.26 -39.65 7.87
C ASP A 10 36.73 -39.94 6.45
N GLU A 11 35.41 -40.16 6.32
CA GLU A 11 34.47 -39.21 5.72
C GLU A 11 33.02 -39.80 5.68
N ASP A 12 32.04 -38.90 5.84
CA ASP A 12 30.60 -39.02 5.55
C ASP A 12 29.62 -39.63 6.59
N GLU A 13 29.44 -38.90 7.70
CA GLU A 13 28.10 -38.67 8.27
C GLU A 13 27.53 -37.35 7.75
N LEU A 14 26.44 -37.36 6.98
CA LEU A 14 25.55 -36.19 6.83
C LEU A 14 24.13 -36.59 6.37
N GLY A 15 23.22 -36.68 7.35
CA GLY A 15 21.94 -35.98 7.34
C GLY A 15 20.83 -36.41 6.38
N SER A 16 19.96 -37.35 6.80
CA SER A 16 18.60 -37.44 6.26
C SER A 16 17.69 -36.38 6.91
N SER A 17 17.67 -35.18 6.34
CA SER A 17 16.72 -34.12 6.72
C SER A 17 15.33 -34.42 6.15
N SER A 18 14.40 -34.77 7.05
CA SER A 18 12.97 -34.87 6.76
C SER A 18 12.42 -33.53 6.31
N SER A 19 12.17 -33.37 5.01
CA SER A 19 11.51 -32.20 4.44
C SER A 19 10.06 -32.11 4.90
N LYS A 20 9.80 -31.32 5.94
CA LYS A 20 8.44 -30.85 6.28
C LYS A 20 7.97 -29.92 5.15
N ARG A 21 7.11 -30.45 4.26
CA ARG A 21 6.37 -29.64 3.28
C ARG A 21 5.44 -28.68 4.03
N ILE A 22 5.79 -27.41 4.05
CA ILE A 22 4.90 -26.33 4.48
C ILE A 22 3.77 -26.25 3.45
N ARG A 23 2.52 -26.50 3.87
CA ARG A 23 1.34 -26.29 3.03
C ARG A 23 1.21 -24.79 2.77
N LEU A 24 1.32 -24.38 1.50
CA LEU A 24 0.98 -23.04 1.05
C LEU A 24 -0.51 -22.78 1.27
N ASP A 25 -0.81 -21.65 1.90
CA ASP A 25 -2.15 -21.11 2.12
C ASP A 25 -2.94 -21.04 0.79
N SER A 26 -4.26 -21.23 0.83
CA SER A 26 -5.14 -21.22 -0.35
C SER A 26 -5.04 -19.91 -1.14
N ASP A 27 -4.74 -18.81 -0.46
CA ASP A 27 -4.54 -17.49 -1.08
C ASP A 27 -3.24 -17.44 -1.90
N LEU A 28 -2.18 -18.07 -1.39
CA LEU A 28 -0.90 -18.19 -2.10
C LEU A 28 -0.99 -19.16 -3.28
N GLN A 29 -1.81 -20.20 -3.17
CA GLN A 29 -2.08 -21.10 -4.30
C GLN A 29 -2.83 -20.38 -5.42
N SER A 30 -3.77 -19.50 -5.07
CA SER A 30 -4.50 -18.67 -6.03
C SER A 30 -3.57 -17.67 -6.74
N LEU A 31 -2.63 -17.08 -6.00
CA LEU A 31 -1.62 -16.16 -6.54
C LEU A 31 -0.58 -16.89 -7.42
N ALA A 32 -0.08 -18.05 -6.97
CA ALA A 32 0.87 -18.85 -7.74
C ALA A 32 0.24 -19.38 -9.05
N LYS A 33 -1.03 -19.79 -9.01
CA LYS A 33 -1.80 -20.17 -10.20
C LYS A 33 -1.95 -19.00 -11.16
N TYR A 34 -2.23 -17.80 -10.66
CA TYR A 34 -2.31 -16.59 -11.47
C TYR A 34 -1.00 -16.28 -12.23
N TYR A 35 0.17 -16.42 -11.59
CA TYR A 35 1.45 -16.18 -12.25
C TYR A 35 1.84 -17.28 -13.26
N LYS A 36 1.45 -18.54 -13.00
CA LYS A 36 1.65 -19.68 -13.90
C LYS A 36 0.94 -19.52 -15.24
N ASP A 37 -0.24 -18.91 -15.26
CA ASP A 37 -1.02 -18.71 -16.48
C ASP A 37 -0.48 -17.55 -17.36
N LYS A 38 0.29 -16.63 -16.78
CA LYS A 38 0.82 -15.42 -17.46
C LYS A 38 2.19 -15.61 -18.11
N SER A 39 3.00 -16.58 -17.69
CA SER A 39 4.32 -16.84 -18.28
C SER A 39 4.27 -17.38 -19.72
N ASN A 40 3.08 -17.71 -20.23
CA ASN A 40 2.87 -18.30 -21.57
C ASN A 40 2.47 -17.30 -22.66
N ILE A 41 2.46 -15.98 -22.39
CA ILE A 41 2.08 -14.97 -23.38
C ILE A 41 3.30 -14.57 -24.22
N LYS A 42 3.33 -14.96 -25.50
CA LYS A 42 4.36 -14.55 -26.48
C LYS A 42 4.23 -13.05 -26.78
N ILE A 43 5.34 -12.32 -26.64
CA ILE A 43 5.45 -10.88 -26.92
C ILE A 43 5.81 -10.70 -28.40
N ASN A 44 4.89 -10.16 -29.20
CA ASN A 44 5.23 -9.62 -30.53
C ASN A 44 5.76 -8.19 -30.38
N LYS A 45 6.99 -7.95 -30.83
CA LYS A 45 7.59 -6.62 -30.95
C LYS A 45 7.17 -6.01 -32.28
N SER A 46 6.47 -4.88 -32.25
CA SER A 46 6.32 -3.99 -33.40
C SER A 46 6.94 -2.64 -33.07
N ASN A 47 7.78 -2.14 -33.98
CA ASN A 47 8.53 -0.91 -33.88
C ASN A 47 7.59 0.30 -33.78
N ALA A 48 7.77 1.16 -32.78
CA ALA A 48 7.09 2.45 -32.65
C ALA A 48 8.13 3.56 -32.54
N THR A 49 8.03 4.51 -33.47
CA THR A 49 8.81 5.75 -33.61
C THR A 49 8.55 6.73 -32.47
N GLU A 50 9.58 7.52 -32.16
CA GLU A 50 9.61 8.55 -31.11
C GLU A 50 8.62 9.68 -31.36
N THR A 51 7.51 9.68 -30.62
CA THR A 51 6.69 10.86 -30.32
C THR A 51 6.47 10.92 -28.80
N ASN A 52 6.34 12.14 -28.26
CA ASN A 52 6.20 12.50 -26.83
C ASN A 52 4.88 11.99 -26.17
N GLU A 53 4.57 10.69 -26.24
CA GLU A 53 3.28 10.10 -25.82
C GLU A 53 3.40 9.05 -24.67
N TYR A 54 4.05 9.37 -23.55
CA TYR A 54 4.18 8.42 -22.43
C TYR A 54 3.54 8.88 -21.11
N GLN A 55 2.46 9.67 -21.14
CA GLN A 55 1.63 9.86 -19.95
C GLN A 55 0.34 9.04 -20.07
N ILE A 56 0.40 7.81 -19.56
CA ILE A 56 -0.71 6.83 -19.62
C ILE A 56 -1.86 7.22 -18.69
N PHE A 57 -1.55 7.93 -17.60
CA PHE A 57 -2.53 8.42 -16.64
C PHE A 57 -2.94 9.85 -16.95
N PRO A 58 -4.21 10.22 -16.72
CA PRO A 58 -4.70 11.56 -17.01
C PRO A 58 -3.95 12.60 -16.20
N PRO A 59 -3.79 13.83 -16.73
CA PRO A 59 -3.30 14.93 -15.92
C PRO A 59 -4.30 15.23 -14.79
N ILE A 60 -3.77 15.51 -13.59
CA ILE A 60 -4.51 16.06 -12.46
C ILE A 60 -4.60 17.59 -12.58
N SER A 61 -5.74 18.18 -12.22
CA SER A 61 -5.88 19.64 -12.09
C SER A 61 -5.15 20.16 -10.86
N SER A 62 -4.71 21.42 -10.85
CA SER A 62 -4.04 22.14 -9.73
C SER A 62 -4.75 22.11 -8.36
N LYS A 63 -5.91 21.48 -8.28
CA LYS A 63 -6.67 21.25 -7.06
C LYS A 63 -7.12 19.79 -7.01
N ILE A 64 -6.70 19.08 -5.98
CA ILE A 64 -7.24 17.75 -5.66
C ILE A 64 -8.41 17.97 -4.71
N LYS A 65 -9.61 17.54 -5.10
CA LYS A 65 -10.80 17.62 -4.25
C LYS A 65 -10.71 16.60 -3.12
N VAL A 66 -11.14 17.01 -1.94
CA VAL A 66 -11.50 16.09 -0.86
C VAL A 66 -12.73 15.31 -1.30
N ASP A 67 -12.69 13.99 -1.19
CA ASP A 67 -13.80 13.13 -1.56
C ASP A 67 -14.88 13.15 -0.47
N SER A 68 -15.89 14.00 -0.64
CA SER A 68 -17.05 14.09 0.25
C SER A 68 -17.98 12.88 0.20
N ASP A 69 -17.88 12.08 -0.87
CA ASP A 69 -18.72 10.90 -1.09
C ASP A 69 -18.07 9.63 -0.52
N LEU A 70 -16.90 9.75 0.10
CA LEU A 70 -16.17 8.65 0.70
C LEU A 70 -16.85 8.20 1.99
N THR A 71 -17.29 6.93 2.03
CA THR A 71 -17.92 6.36 3.22
C THR A 71 -16.94 5.51 4.01
N TYR A 72 -16.90 5.71 5.32
CA TYR A 72 -16.03 4.99 6.25
C TYR A 72 -16.82 3.92 7.00
N THR A 73 -16.17 2.83 7.38
CA THR A 73 -16.79 1.78 8.21
C THR A 73 -15.79 1.19 9.19
N SER A 74 -15.95 1.53 10.47
CA SER A 74 -15.15 1.00 11.58
C SER A 74 -15.82 -0.14 12.36
N ASP A 75 -17.15 -0.27 12.24
CA ASP A 75 -17.98 -1.23 12.97
C ASP A 75 -18.83 -2.15 12.08
N ARG A 76 -19.12 -3.34 12.60
CA ARG A 76 -19.82 -4.41 11.90
C ARG A 76 -21.26 -4.07 11.50
N TYR A 77 -21.94 -3.02 11.97
CA TYR A 77 -23.39 -2.85 11.74
C TYR A 77 -24.00 -1.42 11.81
N ALA A 78 -23.27 -0.32 11.55
CA ALA A 78 -23.98 0.98 11.41
C ALA A 78 -23.20 2.04 10.62
N PRO A 79 -23.80 2.69 9.61
CA PRO A 79 -23.28 3.94 9.06
C PRO A 79 -23.73 5.09 9.97
N VAL A 80 -22.83 5.75 10.69
CA VAL A 80 -23.18 6.96 11.45
C VAL A 80 -22.03 7.96 11.44
N PHE A 81 -22.39 9.23 11.31
CA PHE A 81 -21.61 10.44 11.55
C PHE A 81 -20.97 10.46 12.96
N ASN A 82 -19.97 9.61 13.23
CA ASN A 82 -18.87 9.91 14.16
C ASN A 82 -17.71 8.88 14.06
N GLU A 83 -17.44 8.35 12.86
CA GLU A 83 -16.47 7.26 12.68
C GLU A 83 -15.07 7.61 13.21
N LYS A 84 -14.67 8.88 13.14
CA LYS A 84 -13.40 9.36 13.70
C LYS A 84 -13.34 9.15 15.22
N ASP A 85 -14.36 9.58 15.97
CA ASP A 85 -14.35 9.43 17.43
C ASP A 85 -14.47 7.98 17.84
N LYS A 86 -15.21 7.14 17.10
CA LYS A 86 -15.26 5.68 17.35
C LYS A 86 -13.90 5.03 17.18
N VAL A 87 -13.21 5.33 16.07
CA VAL A 87 -11.85 4.82 15.81
C VAL A 87 -10.91 5.29 16.93
N LYS A 88 -10.95 6.57 17.29
CA LYS A 88 -10.14 7.13 18.37
C LYS A 88 -10.45 6.48 19.72
N GLN A 89 -11.71 6.27 20.06
CA GLN A 89 -12.14 5.61 21.30
C GLN A 89 -11.70 4.14 21.36
N ARG A 90 -11.76 3.42 20.23
CA ARG A 90 -11.26 2.05 20.14
C ARG A 90 -9.75 1.97 20.34
N ILE A 91 -9.02 2.93 19.79
CA ILE A 91 -7.58 3.02 20.02
C ILE A 91 -7.30 3.34 21.48
N LYS A 92 -7.98 4.34 22.03
CA LYS A 92 -7.90 4.77 23.43
C LYS A 92 -8.10 3.60 24.41
N SER A 93 -9.24 2.93 24.32
CA SER A 93 -9.58 1.79 25.18
C SER A 93 -8.55 0.66 25.11
N PHE A 94 -7.86 0.48 23.99
CA PHE A 94 -6.77 -0.47 23.92
C PHE A 94 -5.52 0.03 24.65
N LEU A 95 -5.12 1.29 24.42
CA LEU A 95 -3.94 1.88 25.03
C LEU A 95 -4.06 1.98 26.56
N GLU A 96 -5.24 2.32 27.08
CA GLU A 96 -5.51 2.40 28.53
C GLU A 96 -5.43 1.04 29.24
N ASN A 97 -5.69 -0.06 28.53
CA ASN A 97 -5.63 -1.42 29.06
C ASN A 97 -4.24 -2.07 28.92
N ARG A 98 -3.23 -1.34 28.42
CA ARG A 98 -1.89 -1.87 28.19
C ARG A 98 -1.11 -1.95 29.50
N SER A 99 -0.46 -3.09 29.76
CA SER A 99 0.40 -3.25 30.94
C SER A 99 1.71 -2.46 30.75
N ASN A 100 2.21 -1.83 31.82
CA ASN A 100 3.46 -1.03 31.80
C ASN A 100 4.73 -1.83 31.46
N VAL A 101 4.63 -3.16 31.35
CA VAL A 101 5.78 -4.08 31.20
C VAL A 101 6.28 -4.16 29.74
N ASP A 102 5.47 -3.74 28.75
CA ASP A 102 5.82 -3.87 27.32
C ASP A 102 6.63 -2.69 26.75
N GLN A 103 7.06 -1.74 27.57
CA GLN A 103 7.69 -0.50 27.10
C GLN A 103 9.13 -0.70 26.58
N PHE A 104 9.83 -1.76 27.03
CA PHE A 104 11.27 -1.94 26.84
C PHE A 104 11.69 -2.79 25.61
N GLN A 105 10.75 -3.38 24.85
CA GLN A 105 11.06 -4.18 23.65
C GLN A 105 10.52 -3.56 22.35
N ARG A 106 10.42 -2.23 22.27
CA ARG A 106 10.02 -1.55 21.04
C ARG A 106 11.17 -1.48 20.02
N GLU A 107 11.62 -2.62 19.53
CA GLU A 107 12.35 -2.62 18.25
C GLU A 107 11.35 -2.29 17.15
N THR A 108 11.32 -1.01 16.77
CA THR A 108 10.44 -0.47 15.73
C THR A 108 10.97 -0.82 14.33
N SER A 109 11.24 -2.10 14.09
CA SER A 109 11.67 -2.59 12.78
C SER A 109 10.61 -2.29 11.73
N TYR A 110 11.05 -1.90 10.53
CA TYR A 110 10.17 -1.80 9.37
C TYR A 110 9.36 -3.07 9.18
N LEU A 111 8.10 -2.92 8.78
CA LEU A 111 7.24 -4.06 8.51
C LEU A 111 7.81 -4.87 7.34
N PHE A 112 7.96 -6.19 7.52
CA PHE A 112 8.46 -7.05 6.45
C PHE A 112 7.59 -6.93 5.19
N PRO A 113 8.19 -6.85 3.98
CA PRO A 113 7.44 -6.75 2.72
C PRO A 113 6.39 -7.86 2.54
N TYR A 114 6.62 -9.04 3.11
CA TYR A 114 5.63 -10.12 3.14
C TYR A 114 4.30 -9.73 3.79
N ASN A 115 4.33 -8.99 4.91
CA ASN A 115 3.12 -8.52 5.58
C ASN A 115 2.42 -7.43 4.77
N MET A 116 3.19 -6.52 4.14
CA MET A 116 2.64 -5.53 3.20
C MET A 116 1.90 -6.20 2.04
N CYS A 117 2.47 -7.29 1.50
CA CYS A 117 1.85 -8.08 0.45
C CYS A 117 0.51 -8.68 0.90
N LYS A 118 0.44 -9.26 2.11
CA LYS A 118 -0.81 -9.75 2.69
C LYS A 118 -1.89 -8.67 2.75
N PHE A 119 -1.57 -7.50 3.31
CA PHE A 119 -2.55 -6.40 3.39
C PHE A 119 -2.99 -5.90 2.02
N SER A 120 -2.09 -5.84 1.03
CA SER A 120 -2.42 -5.49 -0.35
C SER A 120 -3.33 -6.51 -1.04
N SER A 121 -3.33 -7.77 -0.59
CA SER A 121 -4.19 -8.84 -1.10
C SER A 121 -5.55 -8.85 -0.41
N ILE A 122 -5.58 -8.72 0.92
CA ILE A 122 -6.81 -8.82 1.73
C ILE A 122 -7.87 -7.82 1.26
N VAL A 123 -7.48 -6.61 0.87
CA VAL A 123 -8.41 -5.56 0.38
C VAL A 123 -9.19 -5.94 -0.88
N TYR A 124 -8.81 -7.01 -1.60
CA TYR A 124 -9.60 -7.55 -2.70
C TYR A 124 -10.72 -8.48 -2.26
N SER A 125 -10.48 -9.28 -1.23
CA SER A 125 -11.42 -10.30 -0.74
C SER A 125 -12.64 -9.64 -0.13
N ASP A 126 -12.46 -8.62 0.71
CA ASP A 126 -13.57 -7.98 1.43
C ASP A 126 -14.44 -7.06 0.57
N TYR A 127 -13.93 -6.61 -0.58
CA TYR A 127 -14.78 -5.93 -1.55
C TYR A 127 -15.76 -6.89 -2.23
N LYS A 128 -15.29 -8.10 -2.59
CA LYS A 128 -16.09 -9.08 -3.35
C LYS A 128 -17.03 -9.84 -2.45
N ASP A 129 -16.53 -10.25 -1.30
CA ASP A 129 -17.28 -10.97 -0.30
C ASP A 129 -17.49 -10.03 0.87
N LYS A 130 -18.63 -9.35 0.89
CA LYS A 130 -19.03 -8.52 2.03
C LYS A 130 -19.25 -9.36 3.30
N THR A 131 -19.07 -10.68 3.24
CA THR A 131 -19.01 -11.52 4.43
C THR A 131 -17.65 -11.35 5.10
N LYS A 132 -17.73 -10.73 6.29
CA LYS A 132 -16.66 -10.05 7.06
C LYS A 132 -15.64 -11.01 7.71
N ALA A 133 -15.40 -12.18 7.11
CA ALA A 133 -14.65 -13.28 7.72
C ALA A 133 -13.12 -13.15 7.58
N ASN A 134 -12.60 -12.36 6.62
CA ASN A 134 -11.16 -12.36 6.32
C ASN A 134 -10.32 -11.52 7.29
N TYR A 135 -10.91 -10.55 7.98
CA TYR A 135 -10.20 -9.72 8.98
C TYR A 135 -10.11 -10.35 10.37
N ILE A 136 -10.73 -11.52 10.58
CA ILE A 136 -10.85 -12.18 11.89
C ILE A 136 -9.55 -12.90 12.28
N ASN A 137 -8.66 -13.18 11.32
CA ASN A 137 -7.41 -13.92 11.54
C ASN A 137 -6.16 -13.14 11.10
N LEU A 138 -6.08 -11.85 11.40
CA LEU A 138 -4.82 -11.13 11.26
C LEU A 138 -3.85 -11.64 12.33
N SER A 139 -2.71 -12.22 11.90
CA SER A 139 -1.68 -12.71 12.81
C SER A 139 -0.90 -11.56 13.47
N ASP A 140 -0.10 -11.87 14.49
CA ASP A 140 0.94 -10.98 15.02
C ASP A 140 0.43 -9.65 15.63
N GLY A 141 -0.76 -9.67 16.24
CA GLY A 141 -1.33 -8.53 16.97
C GLY A 141 -1.96 -7.45 16.08
N TRP A 142 -2.02 -7.69 14.77
CA TRP A 142 -2.67 -6.79 13.83
C TRP A 142 -4.19 -6.80 13.99
N LYS A 143 -4.79 -5.61 13.86
CA LYS A 143 -6.23 -5.42 14.02
C LYS A 143 -6.77 -4.61 12.85
N PHE A 144 -7.93 -4.99 12.36
CA PHE A 144 -8.70 -4.16 11.43
C PHE A 144 -9.18 -2.88 12.14
N LEU A 145 -8.99 -1.73 11.50
CA LEU A 145 -9.39 -0.42 12.01
C LEU A 145 -10.64 0.12 11.32
N THR A 146 -10.57 0.31 10.01
CA THR A 146 -11.64 0.92 9.22
C THR A 146 -11.46 0.61 7.72
N THR A 147 -12.54 0.66 6.96
CA THR A 147 -12.50 0.73 5.48
C THR A 147 -12.95 2.09 5.01
N ALA A 148 -12.55 2.45 3.79
CA ALA A 148 -13.16 3.52 3.03
C ALA A 148 -13.57 3.04 1.64
N GLU A 149 -14.78 3.40 1.22
CA GLU A 149 -15.28 3.08 -0.11
C GLU A 149 -15.99 4.28 -0.74
N ASN A 150 -15.85 4.43 -2.06
CA ASN A 150 -16.69 5.32 -2.84
C ASN A 150 -17.52 4.47 -3.80
N THR A 151 -18.80 4.26 -3.46
CA THR A 151 -19.70 3.33 -4.15
C THR A 151 -20.22 3.87 -5.49
N SER A 152 -19.90 5.11 -5.85
CA SER A 152 -20.24 5.66 -7.16
C SER A 152 -19.71 4.77 -8.29
N LYS A 153 -20.56 4.47 -9.28
CA LYS A 153 -20.19 3.69 -10.48
C LYS A 153 -19.02 4.31 -11.26
N LEU A 154 -18.77 5.61 -11.04
CA LEU A 154 -17.71 6.39 -11.65
C LEU A 154 -16.44 6.49 -10.80
N ASN A 155 -16.43 5.97 -9.58
CA ASN A 155 -15.26 5.97 -8.70
C ASN A 155 -14.86 4.53 -8.37
N GLY A 156 -15.67 3.83 -7.56
CA GLY A 156 -15.40 2.44 -7.18
C GLY A 156 -14.13 2.26 -6.33
N TYR A 157 -13.62 3.33 -5.71
CA TYR A 157 -12.50 3.25 -4.77
C TYR A 157 -12.84 2.34 -3.58
N PHE A 158 -11.82 1.61 -3.10
CA PHE A 158 -11.87 0.89 -1.84
C PHE A 158 -10.47 0.84 -1.20
N GLY A 159 -10.39 1.03 0.10
CA GLY A 159 -9.19 0.84 0.91
C GLY A 159 -9.55 0.37 2.31
N ALA A 160 -8.56 -0.19 3.01
CA ALA A 160 -8.70 -0.61 4.39
C ALA A 160 -7.46 -0.23 5.20
N THR A 161 -7.67 0.01 6.49
CA THR A 161 -6.62 0.33 7.44
C THR A 161 -6.55 -0.73 8.52
N PHE A 162 -5.31 -1.11 8.83
CA PHE A 162 -4.95 -2.04 9.88
C PHE A 162 -3.99 -1.35 10.83
N TRP A 163 -3.98 -1.79 12.08
CA TRP A 163 -3.05 -1.23 13.05
C TRP A 163 -2.56 -2.31 14.00
N ASN A 164 -1.33 -2.12 14.47
CA ASN A 164 -0.70 -2.93 15.48
C ASN A 164 -0.34 -2.00 16.65
N PRO A 165 -1.12 -1.99 17.73
CA PRO A 165 -0.88 -1.10 18.85
C PRO A 165 0.37 -1.46 19.66
N GLU A 166 0.74 -2.73 19.70
CA GLU A 166 1.93 -3.19 20.43
C GLU A 166 3.20 -2.64 19.79
N ARG A 167 3.22 -2.63 18.45
CA ARG A 167 4.35 -2.15 17.63
C ARG A 167 4.24 -0.69 17.22
N GLU A 168 3.14 -0.02 17.56
CA GLU A 168 2.82 1.35 17.11
C GLU A 168 2.92 1.49 15.59
N GLN A 169 2.24 0.60 14.85
CA GLN A 169 2.27 0.57 13.38
C GLN A 169 0.86 0.66 12.80
N VAL A 170 0.74 1.32 11.65
CA VAL A 170 -0.52 1.50 10.91
C VAL A 170 -0.26 1.17 9.46
N VAL A 171 -1.09 0.31 8.85
CA VAL A 171 -1.01 -0.01 7.42
C VAL A 171 -2.28 0.48 6.74
N ILE A 172 -2.11 1.33 5.74
CA ILE A 172 -3.17 1.78 4.83
C ILE A 172 -3.00 1.00 3.52
N ALA A 173 -3.98 0.15 3.20
CA ALA A 173 -3.96 -0.68 2.00
C ALA A 173 -5.00 -0.19 0.99
N HIS A 174 -4.55 0.12 -0.22
CA HIS A 174 -5.42 0.51 -1.32
C HIS A 174 -5.64 -0.66 -2.26
N ARG A 175 -6.90 -0.88 -2.64
CA ARG A 175 -7.27 -1.93 -3.58
C ARG A 175 -7.05 -1.45 -5.01
N GLY A 176 -6.47 -2.30 -5.84
CA GLY A 176 -6.43 -2.08 -7.29
C GLY A 176 -7.69 -2.61 -8.01
N THR A 177 -7.58 -2.79 -9.31
CA THR A 177 -8.68 -3.40 -10.10
C THR A 177 -8.70 -4.91 -9.93
N SER A 178 -9.89 -5.52 -9.97
CA SER A 178 -10.08 -6.98 -9.89
C SER A 178 -9.11 -7.75 -10.79
N PRO A 179 -8.42 -8.78 -10.26
CA PRO A 179 -7.37 -9.52 -10.99
C PRO A 179 -7.81 -10.14 -12.32
N THR A 180 -9.09 -10.53 -12.43
CA THR A 180 -9.69 -11.11 -13.64
C THR A 180 -9.72 -10.14 -14.82
N ASN A 181 -9.63 -8.82 -14.56
CA ASN A 181 -9.78 -7.79 -15.56
C ASN A 181 -8.47 -7.06 -15.86
N LEU A 182 -7.31 -7.50 -15.34
CA LEU A 182 -6.04 -6.78 -15.51
C LEU A 182 -5.57 -6.67 -16.97
N GLY A 183 -5.93 -7.63 -17.82
CA GLY A 183 -5.67 -7.54 -19.27
C GLY A 183 -6.56 -6.50 -19.97
N ALA A 184 -7.82 -6.40 -19.55
CA ALA A 184 -8.77 -5.39 -20.05
C ALA A 184 -8.46 -3.99 -19.49
N LEU A 185 -7.98 -3.91 -18.24
CA LEU A 185 -7.61 -2.68 -17.55
C LEU A 185 -6.60 -1.86 -18.36
N TRP A 186 -5.58 -2.50 -18.94
CA TRP A 186 -4.60 -1.78 -19.77
C TRP A 186 -5.24 -1.11 -20.98
N THR A 187 -6.08 -1.86 -21.71
CA THR A 187 -6.82 -1.37 -22.87
C THR A 187 -7.81 -0.26 -22.47
N ASP A 188 -8.40 -0.38 -21.28
CA ASP A 188 -9.42 0.52 -20.77
C ASP A 188 -8.86 1.82 -20.13
N ILE A 189 -7.66 1.75 -19.51
CA ILE A 189 -6.90 2.90 -18.96
C ILE A 189 -6.67 3.95 -20.05
N GLN A 190 -6.46 3.51 -21.29
CA GLN A 190 -6.09 4.39 -22.39
C GLN A 190 -7.26 5.25 -22.91
N SER A 191 -8.52 4.80 -22.79
CA SER A 191 -9.66 5.48 -23.46
C SER A 191 -10.86 5.85 -22.58
N ILE A 192 -11.20 5.09 -21.53
CA ILE A 192 -12.46 5.27 -20.77
C ILE A 192 -12.22 5.61 -19.29
N TYR A 193 -11.08 5.21 -18.73
CA TYR A 193 -10.85 5.26 -17.28
C TYR A 193 -10.23 6.54 -16.75
N ARG A 194 -9.95 7.55 -17.61
CA ARG A 194 -9.33 8.82 -17.19
C ARG A 194 -10.12 9.51 -16.05
N ASN A 195 -11.44 9.60 -16.16
CA ASN A 195 -12.25 10.23 -15.11
C ASN A 195 -12.36 9.38 -13.83
N LYS A 196 -12.34 8.04 -13.96
CA LYS A 196 -12.40 7.13 -12.80
C LYS A 196 -11.10 7.11 -12.02
N VAL A 197 -9.96 7.14 -12.70
CA VAL A 197 -8.66 7.16 -12.05
C VAL A 197 -8.46 8.47 -11.30
N ALA A 198 -8.87 9.60 -11.88
CA ALA A 198 -8.82 10.89 -11.21
C ALA A 198 -9.67 10.94 -9.92
N SER A 199 -10.89 10.38 -9.94
CA SER A 199 -11.74 10.33 -8.74
C SER A 199 -11.20 9.38 -7.66
N GLN A 200 -10.60 8.24 -8.05
CA GLN A 200 -9.96 7.33 -7.10
C GLN A 200 -8.72 7.94 -6.42
N ILE A 201 -7.99 8.84 -7.09
CA ILE A 201 -6.88 9.57 -6.47
C ILE A 201 -7.38 10.43 -5.31
N SER A 202 -8.45 11.22 -5.54
CA SER A 202 -9.10 12.00 -4.48
C SER A 202 -9.52 11.12 -3.31
N SER A 203 -10.20 9.99 -3.56
CA SER A 203 -10.60 9.06 -2.51
C SER A 203 -9.44 8.47 -1.73
N ALA A 204 -8.37 8.06 -2.42
CA ALA A 204 -7.19 7.47 -1.79
C ALA A 204 -6.45 8.47 -0.89
N ILE A 205 -6.27 9.70 -1.37
CA ILE A 205 -5.65 10.79 -0.61
C ILE A 205 -6.53 11.15 0.59
N THR A 206 -7.85 11.34 0.39
CA THR A 206 -8.80 11.63 1.48
C THR A 206 -8.78 10.53 2.54
N PHE A 207 -8.77 9.26 2.15
CA PHE A 207 -8.67 8.16 3.11
C PHE A 207 -7.35 8.17 3.88
N SER A 208 -6.23 8.37 3.18
CA SER A 208 -4.91 8.35 3.82
C SER A 208 -4.73 9.49 4.82
N HIS A 209 -5.19 10.69 4.45
CA HIS A 209 -5.22 11.85 5.34
C HIS A 209 -6.17 11.67 6.52
N TYR A 210 -7.33 11.04 6.33
CA TYR A 210 -8.23 10.71 7.43
C TYR A 210 -7.54 9.84 8.49
N VAL A 211 -6.83 8.79 8.05
CA VAL A 211 -6.09 7.90 8.97
C VAL A 211 -4.92 8.65 9.62
N GLN A 212 -4.13 9.39 8.84
CA GLN A 212 -2.98 10.15 9.34
C GLN A 212 -3.39 11.17 10.41
N ARG A 213 -4.49 11.92 10.20
CA ARG A 213 -5.01 12.87 11.20
C ARG A 213 -5.43 12.20 12.50
N ILE A 214 -6.08 11.02 12.41
CA ILE A 214 -6.45 10.26 13.61
C ILE A 214 -5.21 9.90 14.43
N PHE A 215 -4.19 9.32 13.80
CA PHE A 215 -2.99 8.90 14.51
C PHE A 215 -2.12 10.07 14.99
N ALA A 216 -2.07 11.18 14.25
CA ALA A 216 -1.41 12.40 14.71
C ALA A 216 -2.04 12.98 15.99
N GLU A 217 -3.37 12.96 16.10
CA GLU A 217 -4.08 13.38 17.31
C GLU A 217 -3.81 12.46 18.51
N ILE A 218 -3.71 11.15 18.24
CA ILE A 218 -3.43 10.11 19.22
C ILE A 218 -1.99 10.22 19.75
N ASP A 219 -1.02 10.40 18.86
CA ASP A 219 0.39 10.62 19.20
C ASP A 219 0.55 11.86 20.07
N LYS A 220 -0.14 12.96 19.72
CA LYS A 220 -0.14 14.19 20.51
C LYS A 220 -0.79 14.02 21.89
N GLU A 221 -1.90 13.30 21.98
CA GLU A 221 -2.67 13.18 23.23
C GLU A 221 -2.03 12.19 24.22
N TRP A 222 -1.38 11.12 23.73
CA TRP A 222 -0.92 10.01 24.57
C TRP A 222 0.59 9.74 24.50
N GLY A 223 1.35 10.56 23.77
CA GLY A 223 2.80 10.42 23.67
C GLY A 223 3.23 9.12 22.98
N THR A 224 2.39 8.60 22.08
CA THR A 224 2.75 7.49 21.19
C THR A 224 3.47 8.02 19.95
N HIS A 225 4.01 7.11 19.14
CA HIS A 225 4.62 7.46 17.87
C HIS A 225 4.30 6.41 16.81
N PHE A 226 3.09 6.50 16.23
CA PHE A 226 2.64 5.54 15.25
C PHE A 226 3.34 5.72 13.90
N LYS A 227 3.98 4.65 13.41
CA LYS A 227 4.55 4.60 12.06
C LYS A 227 3.47 4.25 11.04
N ILE A 228 3.31 5.09 10.02
CA ILE A 228 2.37 4.86 8.92
C ILE A 228 3.08 4.15 7.76
N PHE A 229 2.45 3.07 7.31
CA PHE A 229 2.83 2.28 6.16
C PHE A 229 1.72 2.33 5.12
N ILE A 230 2.08 2.45 3.85
CA ILE A 230 1.10 2.47 2.74
C ILE A 230 1.41 1.34 1.78
N THR A 231 0.39 0.60 1.34
CA THR A 231 0.57 -0.52 0.42
C THR A 231 -0.56 -0.64 -0.59
N GLY A 232 -0.30 -1.40 -1.64
CA GLY A 232 -1.28 -1.76 -2.65
C GLY A 232 -0.67 -2.60 -3.75
N HIS A 233 -1.54 -3.27 -4.49
CA HIS A 233 -1.18 -4.06 -5.66
C HIS A 233 -1.78 -3.44 -6.93
N SER A 234 -1.06 -3.52 -8.05
CA SER A 234 -1.50 -3.00 -9.35
C SER A 234 -1.91 -1.52 -9.25
N LEU A 235 -3.14 -1.15 -9.66
CA LEU A 235 -3.65 0.22 -9.51
C LEU A 235 -3.64 0.70 -8.05
N GLY A 236 -3.88 -0.18 -7.07
CA GLY A 236 -3.82 0.17 -5.66
C GLY A 236 -2.41 0.54 -5.22
N GLY A 237 -1.39 -0.10 -5.81
CA GLY A 237 0.01 0.29 -5.59
C GLY A 237 0.33 1.65 -6.21
N TRP A 238 -0.29 2.00 -7.33
CA TRP A 238 -0.11 3.32 -7.94
C TRP A 238 -0.77 4.42 -7.08
N LEU A 239 -1.96 4.16 -6.54
CA LEU A 239 -2.63 5.04 -5.58
C LEU A 239 -1.81 5.17 -4.29
N ALA A 240 -1.24 4.08 -3.77
CA ALA A 240 -0.38 4.09 -2.59
C ALA A 240 0.82 5.04 -2.74
N GLN A 241 1.52 4.97 -3.88
CA GLN A 241 2.66 5.86 -4.18
C GLN A 241 2.26 7.35 -4.23
N ILE A 242 1.08 7.65 -4.77
CA ILE A 242 0.54 9.01 -4.78
C ILE A 242 0.20 9.45 -3.34
N CYS A 243 -0.36 8.54 -2.54
CA CYS A 243 -0.70 8.82 -1.16
C CYS A 243 0.54 9.14 -0.32
N THR A 244 1.69 8.49 -0.57
CA THR A 244 2.98 8.81 0.06
C THR A 244 3.34 10.29 -0.10
N PHE A 245 3.33 10.80 -1.34
CA PHE A 245 3.53 12.22 -1.61
C PHE A 245 2.50 13.08 -0.87
N SER A 246 1.23 12.65 -0.90
CA SER A 246 0.15 13.45 -0.35
C SER A 246 0.23 13.62 1.17
N VAL A 247 0.57 12.57 1.92
CA VAL A 247 0.63 12.63 3.40
C VAL A 247 1.89 13.36 3.89
N GLU A 248 2.90 13.47 3.04
CA GLU A 248 4.14 14.17 3.34
C GLU A 248 4.06 15.66 2.97
N TYR A 249 3.43 16.04 1.87
CA TYR A 249 3.51 17.42 1.37
C TYR A 249 2.18 18.16 1.28
N LEU A 250 1.04 17.49 1.47
CA LEU A 250 -0.27 18.15 1.35
C LEU A 250 -0.97 18.24 2.70
N THR A 251 -1.91 19.18 2.80
CA THR A 251 -2.82 19.33 3.94
C THR A 251 -4.19 19.82 3.46
N ILE A 252 -5.17 19.87 4.37
CA ILE A 252 -6.49 20.43 4.13
C ILE A 252 -6.61 21.72 4.95
N ILE A 253 -6.99 22.83 4.30
CA ILE A 253 -7.31 24.07 5.02
C ILE A 253 -8.65 23.89 5.73
N ASP A 254 -8.66 24.07 7.06
CA ASP A 254 -9.81 23.74 7.92
C ASP A 254 -11.08 24.58 7.62
N ASP A 255 -10.94 25.76 7.01
CA ASP A 255 -12.07 26.64 6.68
C ASP A 255 -12.83 26.21 5.41
N ASP A 256 -12.14 25.64 4.42
CA ASP A 256 -12.74 25.25 3.13
C ASP A 256 -13.00 23.73 3.08
N LYS A 257 -12.12 22.89 3.64
CA LYS A 257 -12.20 21.39 3.60
C LYS A 257 -12.54 20.77 2.24
N THR A 258 -12.50 21.54 1.16
CA THR A 258 -12.93 21.13 -0.18
C THR A 258 -11.74 20.63 -1.00
N TYR A 259 -10.53 21.12 -0.73
CA TYR A 259 -9.34 20.83 -1.53
C TYR A 259 -8.10 20.59 -0.66
N PHE A 260 -7.22 19.74 -1.18
CA PHE A 260 -5.85 19.64 -0.68
C PHE A 260 -5.00 20.81 -1.19
N VAL A 261 -4.10 21.28 -0.34
CA VAL A 261 -3.12 22.33 -0.62
C VAL A 261 -1.72 21.88 -0.17
N LYS A 262 -0.66 22.57 -0.61
CA LYS A 262 0.70 22.33 -0.10
C LYS A 262 0.76 22.66 1.39
N SER A 263 1.31 21.74 2.17
CA SER A 263 1.61 21.95 3.58
C SER A 263 2.80 22.91 3.74
N GLU A 264 2.79 23.71 4.81
CA GLU A 264 3.91 24.59 5.15
C GLU A 264 5.07 23.81 5.80
N GLU A 265 4.72 22.74 6.50
CA GLU A 265 5.65 21.82 7.15
C GLU A 265 5.57 20.44 6.49
N GLU A 266 6.66 19.69 6.52
CA GLU A 266 6.63 18.29 6.13
C GLU A 266 5.70 17.51 7.07
N GLY A 267 4.81 16.72 6.46
CA GLY A 267 3.81 15.91 7.14
C GLY A 267 4.40 14.58 7.64
N HIS A 268 3.73 13.48 7.31
CA HIS A 268 4.20 12.15 7.73
C HIS A 268 5.04 11.50 6.63
N HIS A 269 6.27 11.10 6.96
CA HIS A 269 7.10 10.25 6.10
C HIS A 269 6.62 8.80 6.16
N ALA A 270 5.69 8.45 5.28
CA ALA A 270 5.11 7.11 5.24
C ALA A 270 6.00 6.12 4.48
N HIS A 271 6.29 4.96 5.07
CA HIS A 271 7.00 3.88 4.37
C HIS A 271 6.05 3.14 3.42
N THR A 272 6.36 3.17 2.13
CA THR A 272 5.45 2.67 1.11
C THR A 272 6.03 1.46 0.40
N VAL A 273 5.28 0.34 0.40
CA VAL A 273 5.67 -0.89 -0.30
C VAL A 273 4.55 -1.32 -1.22
N VAL A 274 4.86 -1.46 -2.51
CA VAL A 274 3.85 -1.75 -3.56
C VAL A 274 4.24 -2.94 -4.42
N PHE A 275 3.23 -3.62 -4.96
CA PHE A 275 3.39 -4.89 -5.68
C PHE A 275 2.81 -4.80 -7.09
N ASP A 276 3.62 -5.13 -8.10
CA ASP A 276 3.24 -5.10 -9.53
C ASP A 276 2.51 -3.82 -9.95
N SER A 277 2.90 -2.71 -9.32
CA SER A 277 2.35 -1.39 -9.60
C SER A 277 2.91 -0.82 -10.90
N PRO A 278 2.13 -0.03 -11.65
CA PRO A 278 2.66 0.95 -12.58
C PRO A 278 3.67 1.90 -11.90
N GLY A 279 4.64 2.39 -12.67
CA GLY A 279 5.49 3.49 -12.25
C GLY A 279 4.68 4.77 -12.06
N CYS A 280 5.00 5.55 -11.02
CA CYS A 280 4.27 6.76 -10.64
C CYS A 280 5.02 8.07 -10.95
N LYS A 281 6.28 8.03 -11.41
CA LYS A 281 7.15 9.21 -11.51
C LYS A 281 6.52 10.37 -12.30
N PRO A 282 5.89 10.16 -13.49
CA PRO A 282 5.26 11.25 -14.22
C PRO A 282 4.12 11.92 -13.45
N MET A 283 3.36 11.13 -12.68
CA MET A 283 2.28 11.64 -11.84
C MET A 283 2.82 12.45 -10.65
N LEU A 284 3.86 11.94 -9.98
CA LEU A 284 4.49 12.67 -8.87
C LEU A 284 5.16 13.96 -9.35
N GLN A 285 5.78 13.97 -10.53
CA GLN A 285 6.31 15.20 -11.15
C GLN A 285 5.22 16.19 -11.50
N GLN A 286 4.03 15.71 -11.89
CA GLN A 286 2.89 16.58 -12.08
C GLN A 286 2.41 17.16 -10.75
N LEU A 287 2.21 16.33 -9.73
CA LEU A 287 1.82 16.81 -8.39
C LEU A 287 2.83 17.80 -7.83
N GLN A 288 4.12 17.52 -7.95
CA GLN A 288 5.19 18.45 -7.63
C GLN A 288 4.95 19.79 -8.35
N ARG A 289 4.84 19.81 -9.68
CA ARG A 289 4.62 21.08 -10.42
C ARG A 289 3.35 21.83 -10.01
N GLU A 290 2.25 21.13 -9.77
CA GLU A 290 0.95 21.73 -9.45
C GLU A 290 0.88 22.28 -8.02
N PHE A 291 1.59 21.66 -7.07
CA PHE A 291 1.59 22.08 -5.67
C PHE A 291 2.81 22.91 -5.25
N ASP A 292 3.87 22.91 -6.06
CA ASP A 292 5.10 23.66 -5.80
C ASP A 292 5.05 25.13 -6.28
N VAL A 293 3.83 25.66 -6.46
CA VAL A 293 3.59 27.04 -6.92
C VAL A 293 3.66 28.01 -5.72
N ARG A 294 4.85 28.21 -5.13
CA ARG A 294 5.19 29.45 -4.41
C ARG A 294 6.28 30.22 -5.16
N TYR A 295 6.21 31.54 -5.05
CA TYR A 295 7.06 32.55 -5.70
C TYR A 295 8.54 32.52 -5.27
N ASP A 296 8.87 31.72 -4.25
CA ASP A 296 10.16 31.73 -3.60
C ASP A 296 10.86 30.40 -3.92
N ASN A 297 11.77 30.43 -4.89
CA ASN A 297 12.54 29.32 -5.47
C ASN A 297 13.45 28.53 -4.49
N VAL A 298 13.04 28.34 -3.24
CA VAL A 298 13.99 27.89 -2.21
C VAL A 298 14.30 26.39 -2.32
N GLU A 299 13.38 25.51 -2.70
CA GLU A 299 13.69 24.13 -3.10
C GLU A 299 12.43 23.40 -3.63
N LYS A 300 12.59 22.59 -4.69
CA LYS A 300 11.48 21.78 -5.23
C LYS A 300 11.16 20.62 -4.28
N LEU A 301 9.88 20.26 -4.12
CA LEU A 301 9.48 19.10 -3.32
C LEU A 301 10.26 17.83 -3.74
N PRO A 302 11.02 17.16 -2.86
CA PRO A 302 12.00 16.15 -3.27
C PRO A 302 11.34 14.78 -3.54
N ILE A 303 10.61 14.65 -4.65
CA ILE A 303 9.88 13.41 -4.98
C ILE A 303 10.77 12.16 -5.07
N ASP A 304 12.05 12.31 -5.42
CA ASP A 304 13.00 11.20 -5.51
C ASP A 304 13.48 10.71 -4.12
N CYS A 305 13.17 11.45 -3.05
CA CYS A 305 13.46 11.10 -1.65
C CYS A 305 12.31 10.37 -0.95
N LEU A 306 11.15 10.23 -1.60
CA LEU A 306 10.01 9.49 -1.04
C LEU A 306 10.38 8.03 -0.75
N ASP A 307 10.02 7.54 0.44
CA ASP A 307 10.31 6.17 0.88
C ASP A 307 9.36 5.15 0.24
N ILE A 308 9.60 4.90 -1.05
CA ILE A 308 8.82 3.99 -1.89
C ILE A 308 9.70 2.79 -2.28
N THR A 309 9.17 1.59 -2.06
CA THR A 309 9.75 0.33 -2.52
C THR A 309 8.76 -0.43 -3.39
N SER A 310 9.12 -0.69 -4.64
CA SER A 310 8.32 -1.41 -5.63
C SER A 310 8.86 -2.82 -5.86
N TYR A 311 8.00 -3.82 -5.65
CA TYR A 311 8.28 -5.23 -5.98
C TYR A 311 7.57 -5.62 -7.27
N LEU A 312 8.34 -6.02 -8.28
CA LEU A 312 7.84 -6.39 -9.61
C LEU A 312 8.11 -7.87 -9.86
N SER A 313 7.08 -8.65 -10.14
CA SER A 313 7.23 -10.09 -10.43
C SER A 313 7.82 -10.32 -11.83
N VAL A 314 7.00 -10.12 -12.87
CA VAL A 314 7.37 -10.27 -14.27
C VAL A 314 7.09 -8.95 -14.99
N PRO A 315 8.06 -8.44 -15.78
CA PRO A 315 7.84 -7.28 -16.64
C PRO A 315 6.59 -7.49 -17.51
N ASN A 316 5.64 -6.57 -17.42
CA ASN A 316 4.43 -6.56 -18.21
C ASN A 316 4.03 -5.12 -18.53
N ARG A 317 3.09 -4.95 -19.47
CA ARG A 317 2.68 -3.62 -19.95
C ARG A 317 2.24 -2.65 -18.86
N VAL A 318 1.76 -3.15 -17.72
CA VAL A 318 1.29 -2.32 -16.60
C VAL A 318 2.48 -1.86 -15.74
N ASN A 319 3.35 -2.77 -15.31
CA ASN A 319 4.44 -2.42 -14.39
C ASN A 319 5.69 -1.82 -15.07
N THR A 320 5.79 -1.88 -16.40
CA THR A 320 6.85 -1.20 -17.18
C THR A 320 6.38 0.06 -17.90
N CYS A 321 5.16 0.51 -17.61
CA CYS A 321 4.48 1.51 -18.43
C CYS A 321 5.02 2.93 -18.23
N ASN A 322 5.57 3.20 -17.04
CA ASN A 322 6.07 4.49 -16.61
C ASN A 322 7.34 4.28 -15.77
N PRO A 323 8.21 5.30 -15.67
CA PRO A 323 9.31 5.28 -14.72
C PRO A 323 8.80 5.22 -13.28
N HIS A 324 9.55 4.50 -12.44
CA HIS A 324 9.30 4.34 -11.01
C HIS A 324 10.10 5.36 -10.20
N VAL A 325 9.72 5.51 -8.92
CA VAL A 325 10.44 6.30 -7.91
C VAL A 325 10.87 5.35 -6.78
N GLY A 326 11.96 5.67 -6.10
CA GLY A 326 12.46 4.90 -4.97
C GLY A 326 13.15 3.59 -5.37
N LYS A 327 13.07 2.59 -4.49
CA LYS A 327 13.75 1.29 -4.68
C LYS A 327 12.89 0.35 -5.52
N ILE A 328 13.51 -0.37 -6.45
CA ILE A 328 12.82 -1.33 -7.31
C ILE A 328 13.48 -2.69 -7.14
N TYR A 329 12.69 -3.70 -6.78
CA TYR A 329 13.12 -5.09 -6.70
C TYR A 329 12.35 -5.93 -7.70
N ARG A 330 13.08 -6.74 -8.46
CA ARG A 330 12.48 -7.80 -9.27
C ARG A 330 12.39 -9.08 -8.46
N MET A 331 11.20 -9.65 -8.36
CA MET A 331 10.95 -10.92 -7.69
C MET A 331 11.07 -12.06 -8.69
N PHE A 332 11.91 -13.04 -8.37
CA PHE A 332 12.00 -14.30 -9.11
C PHE A 332 11.31 -15.40 -8.30
N THR A 333 10.14 -15.83 -8.76
CA THR A 333 9.47 -17.00 -8.20
C THR A 333 10.22 -18.25 -8.64
N LYS A 334 10.71 -19.08 -7.71
CA LYS A 334 11.14 -20.45 -8.04
C LYS A 334 9.90 -21.23 -8.47
N LEU A 335 9.89 -21.68 -9.73
CA LEU A 335 8.84 -22.52 -10.31
C LEU A 335 8.90 -23.95 -9.79
#